data_AF-A0A4R0P6R8-F1
#
_entry.id   AF-A0A4R0P6R8-F1
#
_cell.length_a   1.000
_cell.length_b   1.000
_cell.length_c   1.000
_cell.angle_alpha   90.00
_cell.angle_beta   90.00
_cell.angle_gamma   90.00
#
_symmetry.space_group_name_H-M   'P 1'
#
loop_
_entity.id
_entity.type
_entity.pdbx_description
1 polymer ?
#
loop_
_entity_poly.entity_id
_entity_poly.type
_entity_poly.pdbx_seq_one_letter_code
_entity_poly.pdbx_strand_id
1 'polypeptide(L)'
;MKKIFQFGSVILILLTALTACKKEEALNANLDLIDQNMITNKTAIDLWLDDNFLNPYNIETKYRFDRFDYDYGRYLTPPKENLVISAMETVRDLWIRPFEVAGGADFIKLHSPKQFVLAGNAEFNSDGSITLGTAEGGRKVVLYVINSFNKGNLASVKQLIQVIQHEYTHILNQTVDIQPDYQLVSKGGYDANWTQRTLAEARSLGFITQYARVSPLEDFAEQASNMLMMGRVKYNQIVALAPVDAQLKFKQKEQFVVNYYKAAFNINFYQLQTEVQKQLYKIFPPQLYQMIGPDVGYTKLYANPATDPKQSPEFLQLWKDAVLAELNNNGFAIEDMTMFFKSRTLMTIRYRLTIRTVVYEPEIDFDIDINPNTGITTFKEKAIQQADTNHGFMQYFKSDFVGIHAYLQNNRFKADWINQIIPGEIANVGSLGAFYKVSDPSSYFYGLMGQ
;
A
#
# COMPACT_ATOMS: atom_id res chain seq x y z
N MET A 1 -77.13 2.18 36.06
CA MET A 1 -76.81 2.49 34.65
C MET A 1 -75.30 2.43 34.30
N LYS A 2 -74.35 2.56 35.24
CA LYS A 2 -72.90 2.40 34.95
C LYS A 2 -72.39 0.95 34.73
N LYS A 3 -73.04 -0.07 35.30
CA LYS A 3 -72.59 -1.48 35.16
C LYS A 3 -73.03 -2.17 33.86
N ILE A 4 -74.06 -1.66 33.19
CA ILE A 4 -74.54 -2.20 31.89
C ILE A 4 -73.67 -1.68 30.73
N PHE A 5 -73.15 -0.44 30.84
CA PHE A 5 -72.22 0.12 29.86
C PHE A 5 -70.84 -0.55 29.88
N GLN A 6 -70.37 -1.02 31.03
CA GLN A 6 -69.07 -1.74 31.11
C GLN A 6 -69.14 -3.15 30.53
N PHE A 7 -70.29 -3.84 30.62
CA PHE A 7 -70.47 -5.16 30.01
C PHE A 7 -70.66 -5.08 28.48
N GLY A 8 -71.32 -4.01 27.99
CA GLY A 8 -71.49 -3.77 26.56
C GLY A 8 -70.18 -3.46 25.83
N SER A 9 -69.27 -2.70 26.45
CA SER A 9 -67.97 -2.37 25.85
C SER A 9 -67.00 -3.55 25.80
N VAL A 10 -67.08 -4.49 26.75
CA VAL A 10 -66.22 -5.69 26.75
C VAL A 10 -66.67 -6.71 25.69
N ILE A 11 -67.97 -6.82 25.43
CA ILE A 11 -68.52 -7.73 24.39
C ILE A 11 -68.22 -7.19 22.98
N LEU A 12 -68.26 -5.87 22.76
CA LEU A 12 -67.93 -5.27 21.47
C LEU A 12 -66.43 -5.38 21.12
N ILE A 13 -65.54 -5.32 22.12
CA ILE A 13 -64.09 -5.51 21.96
C ILE A 13 -63.74 -6.99 21.70
N LEU A 14 -64.49 -7.93 22.28
CA LEU A 14 -64.30 -9.37 22.06
C LEU A 14 -64.76 -9.81 20.65
N LEU A 15 -65.77 -9.15 20.08
CA LEU A 15 -66.26 -9.42 18.72
C LEU A 15 -65.34 -8.87 17.62
N THR A 16 -64.55 -7.82 17.88
CA THR A 16 -63.56 -7.32 16.92
C THR A 16 -62.25 -8.14 16.87
N ALA A 17 -61.98 -8.96 17.90
CA ALA A 17 -60.77 -9.79 17.95
C ALA A 17 -60.83 -11.06 17.08
N LEU A 18 -62.01 -11.44 16.57
CA LEU A 18 -62.19 -12.65 15.76
C LEU A 18 -62.11 -12.43 14.23
N THR A 19 -61.83 -11.19 13.78
CA THR A 19 -61.62 -10.91 12.34
C THR A 19 -60.16 -10.60 11.97
N ALA A 20 -59.25 -10.55 12.94
CA ALA A 20 -57.83 -10.31 12.75
C ALA A 20 -57.02 -11.62 12.67
N CYS A 21 -57.48 -12.58 11.86
CA CYS A 21 -56.64 -13.69 11.40
C CYS A 21 -57.26 -14.37 10.18
N LYS A 22 -57.44 -13.63 9.09
CA LYS A 22 -57.17 -14.27 7.80
C LYS A 22 -55.65 -14.35 7.73
N LYS A 23 -55.10 -15.56 7.91
CA LYS A 23 -53.78 -15.85 7.31
C LYS A 23 -53.91 -15.41 5.87
N GLU A 24 -53.17 -14.38 5.47
CA GLU A 24 -52.91 -14.20 4.05
C GLU A 24 -52.35 -15.55 3.59
N GLU A 25 -53.00 -16.14 2.57
CA GLU A 25 -52.40 -17.27 1.90
C GLU A 25 -50.97 -16.84 1.57
N ALA A 26 -49.99 -17.66 1.96
CA ALA A 26 -48.61 -17.42 1.59
C ALA A 26 -48.63 -17.09 0.11
N LEU A 27 -48.19 -15.88 -0.26
CA LEU A 27 -48.16 -15.43 -1.63
C LEU A 27 -47.39 -16.49 -2.41
N ASN A 28 -48.12 -17.39 -3.09
CA ASN A 28 -47.53 -18.38 -3.98
C ASN A 28 -47.25 -17.69 -5.32
N ALA A 29 -46.61 -16.53 -5.24
CA ALA A 29 -45.89 -15.97 -6.34
C ALA A 29 -44.62 -16.80 -6.41
N ASN A 30 -44.54 -17.66 -7.42
CA ASN A 30 -43.26 -18.22 -7.80
C ASN A 30 -42.37 -17.05 -8.25
N LEU A 31 -41.56 -16.52 -7.32
CA LEU A 31 -40.66 -15.40 -7.59
C LEU A 31 -39.64 -15.76 -8.68
N ASP A 32 -39.35 -17.05 -8.89
CA ASP A 32 -38.50 -17.54 -9.98
C ASP A 32 -39.14 -17.33 -11.36
N LEU A 33 -40.47 -17.19 -11.46
CA LEU A 33 -41.17 -16.84 -12.71
C LEU A 33 -41.25 -15.33 -12.96
N ILE A 34 -40.96 -14.51 -11.95
CA ILE A 34 -41.10 -13.04 -12.02
C ILE A 34 -39.71 -12.38 -12.11
N ASP A 35 -38.69 -12.98 -11.49
CA ASP A 35 -37.32 -12.52 -11.59
C ASP A 35 -36.64 -13.07 -12.86
N GLN A 36 -36.83 -12.35 -13.97
CA GLN A 36 -36.17 -12.64 -15.25
C GLN A 36 -34.62 -12.53 -15.17
N ASN A 37 -34.05 -12.08 -14.05
CA ASN A 37 -32.61 -12.01 -13.83
C ASN A 37 -32.05 -13.25 -13.10
N MET A 38 -32.89 -14.18 -12.63
CA MET A 38 -32.40 -15.43 -12.06
C MET A 38 -31.73 -16.28 -13.15
N ILE A 39 -30.40 -16.34 -13.10
CA ILE A 39 -29.61 -17.24 -13.95
C ILE A 39 -29.87 -18.67 -13.49
N THR A 40 -30.79 -19.35 -14.15
CA THR A 40 -31.15 -20.75 -13.85
C THR A 40 -30.08 -21.75 -14.29
N ASN A 41 -29.25 -21.39 -15.27
CA ASN A 41 -28.14 -22.21 -15.78
C ASN A 41 -26.79 -21.57 -15.43
N LYS A 42 -26.38 -21.72 -14.16
CA LYS A 42 -25.09 -21.22 -13.67
C LYS A 42 -23.91 -21.97 -14.30
N THR A 43 -22.95 -21.22 -14.83
CA THR A 43 -21.65 -21.67 -15.32
C THR A 43 -20.67 -21.80 -14.16
N ALA A 44 -19.48 -22.35 -14.43
CA ALA A 44 -18.39 -22.38 -13.46
C ALA A 44 -17.94 -20.97 -13.01
N ILE A 45 -18.05 -19.95 -13.88
CA ILE A 45 -17.74 -18.56 -13.51
C ILE A 45 -18.78 -18.03 -12.53
N ASP A 46 -20.07 -18.28 -12.78
CA ASP A 46 -21.16 -17.84 -11.89
C ASP A 46 -21.00 -18.46 -10.49
N LEU A 47 -20.77 -19.77 -10.40
CA LEU A 47 -20.56 -20.47 -9.13
C LEU A 47 -19.32 -19.95 -8.39
N TRP A 48 -18.23 -19.70 -9.11
CA TRP A 48 -17.02 -19.15 -8.50
C TRP A 48 -17.26 -17.74 -7.93
N LEU A 49 -18.00 -16.90 -8.64
CA LEU A 49 -18.37 -15.56 -8.16
C LEU A 49 -19.32 -15.64 -6.95
N ASP A 50 -20.27 -16.58 -6.96
CA ASP A 50 -21.14 -16.79 -5.81
C ASP A 50 -20.34 -17.16 -4.56
N ASP A 51 -19.45 -18.14 -4.68
CA ASP A 51 -18.67 -18.66 -3.55
C ASP A 51 -17.65 -17.65 -3.00
N ASN A 52 -17.17 -16.74 -3.84
CA ASN A 52 -16.11 -15.79 -3.47
C ASN A 52 -16.59 -14.35 -3.23
N PHE A 53 -17.82 -14.01 -3.64
CA PHE A 53 -18.38 -12.65 -3.52
C PHE A 53 -19.79 -12.65 -2.94
N LEU A 54 -20.74 -13.34 -3.57
CA LEU A 54 -22.14 -13.25 -3.17
C LEU A 54 -22.39 -13.86 -1.79
N ASN A 55 -22.02 -15.13 -1.61
CA ASN A 55 -22.24 -15.88 -0.38
C ASN A 55 -21.48 -15.29 0.82
N PRO A 56 -20.17 -14.96 0.73
CA PRO A 56 -19.43 -14.43 1.88
C PRO A 56 -19.71 -12.95 2.17
N TYR A 57 -20.02 -12.13 1.16
CA TYR A 57 -20.03 -10.67 1.30
C TYR A 57 -21.33 -9.97 0.86
N ASN A 58 -22.28 -10.70 0.28
CA ASN A 58 -23.47 -10.16 -0.36
C ASN A 58 -23.12 -9.15 -1.46
N ILE A 59 -22.13 -9.52 -2.28
CA ILE A 59 -21.68 -8.75 -3.44
C ILE A 59 -22.00 -9.54 -4.71
N GLU A 60 -22.95 -9.08 -5.50
CA GLU A 60 -23.22 -9.64 -6.82
C GLU A 60 -22.15 -9.18 -7.82
N THR A 61 -21.64 -10.06 -8.67
CA THR A 61 -20.74 -9.67 -9.76
C THR A 61 -21.35 -10.00 -11.12
N LYS A 62 -21.78 -8.96 -11.85
CA LYS A 62 -22.38 -9.08 -13.18
C LYS A 62 -21.31 -8.97 -14.25
N TYR A 63 -20.97 -10.09 -14.89
CA TYR A 63 -20.11 -10.14 -16.08
C TYR A 63 -20.87 -10.46 -17.37
N ARG A 64 -22.07 -11.04 -17.28
CA ARG A 64 -22.97 -11.22 -18.42
C ARG A 64 -23.46 -9.85 -18.83
N PHE A 65 -23.03 -9.40 -20.00
CA PHE A 65 -23.19 -8.02 -20.42
C PHE A 65 -24.67 -7.66 -20.64
N ASP A 66 -25.15 -6.68 -19.88
CA ASP A 66 -26.43 -6.03 -20.08
C ASP A 66 -26.21 -4.53 -20.26
N ARG A 67 -26.70 -3.97 -21.37
CA ARG A 67 -26.50 -2.55 -21.68
C ARG A 67 -27.13 -1.63 -20.63
N PHE A 68 -28.19 -2.06 -19.95
CA PHE A 68 -28.91 -1.26 -18.97
C PHE A 68 -28.18 -1.09 -17.63
N ASP A 69 -27.11 -1.85 -17.39
CA ASP A 69 -26.29 -1.68 -16.19
C ASP A 69 -25.34 -0.47 -16.27
N TYR A 70 -25.21 0.13 -17.45
CA TYR A 70 -24.23 1.17 -17.76
C TYR A 70 -24.88 2.47 -18.23
N ASP A 71 -24.14 3.56 -18.12
CA ASP A 71 -24.55 4.87 -18.61
C ASP A 71 -24.94 4.86 -20.09
N TYR A 72 -26.01 5.57 -20.39
CA TYR A 72 -26.53 5.73 -21.75
C TYR A 72 -25.50 6.46 -22.64
N GLY A 73 -25.46 6.12 -23.93
CA GLY A 73 -24.58 6.78 -24.90
C GLY A 73 -23.10 6.37 -24.85
N ARG A 74 -22.69 5.48 -23.94
CA ARG A 74 -21.33 4.90 -23.90
C ARG A 74 -21.15 3.72 -24.86
N TYR A 75 -19.97 3.63 -25.48
CA TYR A 75 -19.57 2.51 -26.35
C TYR A 75 -18.79 1.47 -25.54
N LEU A 76 -19.51 0.52 -24.94
CA LEU A 76 -18.95 -0.53 -24.10
C LEU A 76 -19.09 -1.90 -24.77
N THR A 77 -18.09 -2.75 -24.54
CA THR A 77 -18.03 -4.13 -25.02
C THR A 77 -18.17 -5.10 -23.86
N PRO A 78 -18.70 -6.32 -24.09
CA PRO A 78 -18.70 -7.37 -23.09
C PRO A 78 -17.29 -7.70 -22.56
N PRO A 79 -17.16 -8.05 -21.27
CA PRO A 79 -15.90 -8.58 -20.75
C PRO A 79 -15.64 -9.97 -21.33
N LYS A 80 -14.36 -10.28 -21.56
CA LYS A 80 -13.91 -11.61 -21.95
C LYS A 80 -14.03 -12.53 -20.74
N GLU A 81 -14.88 -13.55 -20.84
CA GLU A 81 -15.20 -14.48 -19.76
C GLU A 81 -13.94 -15.12 -19.14
N ASN A 82 -12.94 -15.48 -19.95
CA ASN A 82 -11.70 -16.09 -19.48
C ASN A 82 -10.81 -15.16 -18.61
N LEU A 83 -11.11 -13.86 -18.57
CA LEU A 83 -10.42 -12.89 -17.71
C LEU A 83 -11.19 -12.54 -16.44
N VAL A 84 -12.49 -12.88 -16.36
CA VAL A 84 -13.38 -12.51 -15.24
C VAL A 84 -12.84 -13.06 -13.92
N ILE A 85 -12.58 -14.36 -13.84
CA ILE A 85 -12.06 -14.99 -12.61
C ILE A 85 -10.70 -14.38 -12.25
N SER A 86 -9.81 -14.13 -13.22
CA SER A 86 -8.48 -13.56 -12.93
C SER A 86 -8.57 -12.15 -12.35
N ALA A 87 -9.43 -11.31 -12.92
CA ALA A 87 -9.66 -9.94 -12.43
C ALA A 87 -10.31 -9.97 -11.05
N MET A 88 -11.40 -10.71 -10.87
CA MET A 88 -12.13 -10.74 -9.60
C MET A 88 -11.35 -11.46 -8.50
N GLU A 89 -10.55 -12.47 -8.81
CA GLU A 89 -9.62 -13.04 -7.83
C GLU A 89 -8.62 -12.01 -7.32
N THR A 90 -8.12 -11.16 -8.21
CA THR A 90 -7.24 -10.05 -7.85
C THR A 90 -7.96 -9.05 -6.94
N VAL A 91 -9.24 -8.73 -7.23
CA VAL A 91 -10.09 -7.88 -6.38
C VAL A 91 -10.28 -8.49 -4.98
N ARG A 92 -10.64 -9.77 -4.90
CA ARG A 92 -10.80 -10.50 -3.63
C ARG A 92 -9.51 -10.45 -2.81
N ASP A 93 -8.38 -10.73 -3.46
CA ASP A 93 -7.11 -10.92 -2.75
C ASP A 93 -6.45 -9.62 -2.32
N LEU A 94 -6.56 -8.54 -3.10
CA LEU A 94 -5.88 -7.26 -2.85
C LEU A 94 -6.76 -6.16 -2.26
N TRP A 95 -8.09 -6.31 -2.30
CA TRP A 95 -9.01 -5.37 -1.67
C TRP A 95 -9.76 -6.01 -0.50
N ILE A 96 -10.55 -7.07 -0.73
CA ILE A 96 -11.39 -7.66 0.34
C ILE A 96 -10.55 -8.21 1.49
N ARG A 97 -9.61 -9.13 1.22
CA ARG A 97 -8.85 -9.84 2.26
C ARG A 97 -8.05 -8.89 3.17
N PRO A 98 -7.34 -7.86 2.67
CA PRO A 98 -6.69 -6.87 3.54
C PRO A 98 -7.65 -6.16 4.50
N PHE A 99 -8.85 -5.81 4.03
CA PHE A 99 -9.87 -5.20 4.89
C PHE A 99 -10.44 -6.16 5.93
N GLU A 100 -10.61 -7.45 5.61
CA GLU A 100 -11.00 -8.45 6.61
C GLU A 100 -9.97 -8.57 7.74
N VAL A 101 -8.68 -8.56 7.40
CA VAL A 101 -7.60 -8.65 8.40
C VAL A 101 -7.52 -7.37 9.25
N ALA A 102 -7.65 -6.20 8.64
CA ALA A 102 -7.45 -4.92 9.34
C ALA A 102 -8.71 -4.38 10.04
N GLY A 103 -9.89 -4.63 9.48
CA GLY A 103 -11.19 -4.14 9.99
C GLY A 103 -12.09 -5.24 10.58
N GLY A 104 -11.72 -6.51 10.43
CA GLY A 104 -12.55 -7.65 10.83
C GLY A 104 -13.49 -8.12 9.71
N ALA A 105 -13.99 -9.35 9.83
CA ALA A 105 -14.79 -10.01 8.79
C ALA A 105 -16.12 -9.28 8.48
N ASP A 106 -16.67 -8.55 9.44
CA ASP A 106 -17.95 -7.84 9.26
C ASP A 106 -17.80 -6.49 8.58
N PHE A 107 -16.62 -5.87 8.66
CA PHE A 107 -16.38 -4.54 8.09
C PHE A 107 -16.66 -4.51 6.59
N ILE A 108 -16.06 -5.43 5.84
CA ILE A 108 -16.23 -5.47 4.39
C ILE A 108 -17.68 -5.84 4.00
N LYS A 109 -18.37 -6.68 4.78
CA LYS A 109 -19.78 -7.05 4.53
C LYS A 109 -20.71 -5.85 4.67
N LEU A 110 -20.45 -5.01 5.69
CA LEU A 110 -21.28 -3.85 6.00
C LEU A 110 -21.07 -2.73 4.98
N HIS A 111 -19.81 -2.45 4.63
CA HIS A 111 -19.46 -1.24 3.87
C HIS A 111 -19.13 -1.47 2.40
N SER A 112 -19.11 -2.71 1.90
CA SER A 112 -18.89 -3.00 0.48
C SER A 112 -20.06 -2.57 -0.42
N PRO A 113 -19.77 -2.24 -1.70
CA PRO A 113 -20.81 -2.18 -2.72
C PRO A 113 -21.54 -3.52 -2.81
N LYS A 114 -22.83 -3.48 -3.16
CA LYS A 114 -23.64 -4.68 -3.33
C LYS A 114 -23.51 -5.31 -4.71
N GLN A 115 -22.92 -4.58 -5.65
CA GLN A 115 -22.76 -5.06 -7.01
C GLN A 115 -21.45 -4.56 -7.65
N PHE A 116 -20.75 -5.47 -8.31
CA PHE A 116 -19.78 -5.16 -9.36
C PHE A 116 -20.40 -5.41 -10.73
N VAL A 117 -20.19 -4.50 -11.67
CA VAL A 117 -20.56 -4.68 -13.09
C VAL A 117 -19.30 -4.59 -13.93
N LEU A 118 -19.06 -5.58 -14.80
CA LEU A 118 -17.80 -5.73 -15.53
C LEU A 118 -17.93 -5.34 -17.00
N ALA A 119 -17.14 -4.37 -17.45
CA ALA A 119 -17.07 -3.95 -18.85
C ALA A 119 -15.71 -4.29 -19.50
N GLY A 120 -15.74 -4.62 -20.78
CA GLY A 120 -14.57 -5.05 -21.54
C GLY A 120 -13.55 -3.94 -21.80
N ASN A 121 -14.00 -2.73 -22.15
CA ASN A 121 -13.14 -1.57 -22.47
C ASN A 121 -13.35 -0.40 -21.51
N ALA A 122 -12.47 0.59 -21.61
CA ALA A 122 -12.62 1.85 -20.89
C ALA A 122 -13.83 2.65 -21.41
N GLU A 123 -14.40 3.45 -20.52
CA GLU A 123 -15.33 4.51 -20.92
C GLU A 123 -14.52 5.76 -21.30
N PHE A 124 -14.85 6.39 -22.43
CA PHE A 124 -14.17 7.58 -22.92
C PHE A 124 -15.00 8.83 -22.60
N ASN A 125 -14.34 9.83 -22.04
CA ASN A 125 -14.94 11.13 -21.70
C ASN A 125 -14.75 12.13 -22.84
N SER A 126 -15.58 13.18 -22.84
CA SER A 126 -15.56 14.23 -23.87
C SER A 126 -14.27 15.06 -23.86
N ASP A 127 -13.54 15.07 -22.76
CA ASP A 127 -12.25 15.74 -22.58
C ASP A 127 -11.04 14.87 -22.98
N GLY A 128 -11.28 13.66 -23.49
CA GLY A 128 -10.24 12.71 -23.90
C GLY A 128 -9.67 11.87 -22.75
N SER A 129 -10.12 12.07 -21.51
CA SER A 129 -9.80 11.17 -20.39
C SER A 129 -10.59 9.86 -20.50
N ILE A 130 -10.19 8.86 -19.70
CA ILE A 130 -10.90 7.59 -19.58
C ILE A 130 -11.38 7.38 -18.16
N THR A 131 -12.57 6.82 -18.02
CA THR A 131 -13.12 6.36 -16.75
C THR A 131 -12.85 4.87 -16.61
N LEU A 132 -12.23 4.49 -15.49
CA LEU A 132 -11.76 3.12 -15.20
C LEU A 132 -12.58 2.42 -14.13
N GLY A 133 -13.35 3.19 -13.36
CA GLY A 133 -14.48 2.71 -12.57
C GLY A 133 -15.38 3.86 -12.18
N THR A 134 -16.59 3.53 -11.74
CA THR A 134 -17.56 4.48 -11.18
C THR A 134 -18.28 3.82 -10.02
N ALA A 135 -18.62 4.59 -8.99
CA ALA A 135 -19.55 4.18 -7.94
C ALA A 135 -20.90 4.91 -8.05
N GLU A 136 -21.99 4.16 -8.18
CA GLU A 136 -23.36 4.70 -8.15
C GLU A 136 -23.98 4.48 -6.76
N GLY A 137 -24.15 5.58 -6.01
CA GLY A 137 -24.84 5.59 -4.71
C GLY A 137 -24.27 4.64 -3.66
N GLY A 138 -22.97 4.35 -3.75
CA GLY A 138 -22.26 3.40 -2.89
C GLY A 138 -22.72 1.94 -3.00
N ARG A 139 -23.62 1.62 -3.95
CA ARG A 139 -24.22 0.30 -4.10
C ARG A 139 -23.64 -0.47 -5.28
N LYS A 140 -23.33 0.21 -6.37
CA LYS A 140 -22.82 -0.42 -7.60
C LYS A 140 -21.47 0.18 -7.96
N VAL A 141 -20.48 -0.67 -8.23
CA VAL A 141 -19.20 -0.27 -8.81
C VAL A 141 -19.06 -0.88 -10.19
N VAL A 142 -18.84 -0.05 -11.21
CA VAL A 142 -18.52 -0.52 -12.55
C VAL A 142 -17.00 -0.65 -12.67
N LEU A 143 -16.51 -1.82 -13.10
CA LEU A 143 -15.10 -2.06 -13.39
C LEU A 143 -14.91 -2.16 -14.89
N TYR A 144 -14.20 -1.17 -15.44
CA TYR A 144 -13.89 -1.12 -16.86
C TYR A 144 -12.60 -1.89 -17.18
N VAL A 145 -12.26 -1.96 -18.48
CA VAL A 145 -10.97 -2.47 -19.00
C VAL A 145 -10.63 -3.93 -18.68
N ILE A 146 -11.63 -4.77 -18.39
CA ILE A 146 -11.42 -6.20 -18.10
C ILE A 146 -10.72 -6.91 -19.26
N ASN A 147 -10.96 -6.52 -20.52
CA ASN A 147 -10.37 -7.18 -21.69
C ASN A 147 -8.87 -6.94 -21.85
N SER A 148 -8.33 -5.94 -21.14
CA SER A 148 -6.90 -5.63 -21.06
C SER A 148 -6.26 -5.99 -19.72
N PHE A 149 -7.02 -6.58 -18.80
CA PHE A 149 -6.48 -7.00 -17.51
C PHE A 149 -5.44 -8.11 -17.68
N ASN A 150 -4.28 -7.94 -17.03
CA ASN A 150 -3.22 -8.93 -17.00
C ASN A 150 -2.66 -9.04 -15.58
N LYS A 151 -2.98 -10.14 -14.90
CA LYS A 151 -2.51 -10.44 -13.54
C LYS A 151 -0.98 -10.52 -13.43
N GLY A 152 -0.29 -10.85 -14.53
CA GLY A 152 1.19 -10.88 -14.60
C GLY A 152 1.83 -9.51 -14.85
N ASN A 153 1.04 -8.44 -14.99
CA ASN A 153 1.55 -7.07 -15.16
C ASN A 153 1.21 -6.21 -13.94
N LEU A 154 2.24 -5.74 -13.23
CA LEU A 154 2.07 -4.97 -11.99
C LEU A 154 1.26 -3.68 -12.19
N ALA A 155 1.44 -2.99 -13.33
CA ALA A 155 0.70 -1.77 -13.61
C ALA A 155 -0.79 -2.07 -13.83
N SER A 156 -1.13 -3.15 -14.52
CA SER A 156 -2.52 -3.59 -14.73
C SER A 156 -3.20 -3.96 -13.41
N VAL A 157 -2.52 -4.71 -12.54
CA VAL A 157 -3.03 -5.04 -11.19
C VAL A 157 -3.20 -3.77 -10.35
N LYS A 158 -2.21 -2.87 -10.35
CA LYS A 158 -2.30 -1.62 -9.59
C LYS A 158 -3.45 -0.73 -10.08
N GLN A 159 -3.64 -0.62 -11.39
CA GLN A 159 -4.72 0.18 -11.98
C GLN A 159 -6.09 -0.30 -11.53
N LEU A 160 -6.37 -1.61 -11.64
CA LEU A 160 -7.66 -2.18 -11.23
C LEU A 160 -7.93 -1.96 -9.74
N ILE A 161 -6.96 -2.28 -8.89
CA ILE A 161 -7.16 -2.22 -7.44
C ILE A 161 -7.18 -0.78 -6.94
N GLN A 162 -6.37 0.12 -7.49
CA GLN A 162 -6.38 1.53 -7.10
C GLN A 162 -7.74 2.18 -7.37
N VAL A 163 -8.36 1.88 -8.52
CA VAL A 163 -9.72 2.34 -8.84
C VAL A 163 -10.72 1.83 -7.80
N ILE A 164 -10.69 0.54 -7.46
CA ILE A 164 -11.60 -0.02 -6.45
C ILE A 164 -11.37 0.63 -5.09
N GLN A 165 -10.12 0.83 -4.67
CA GLN A 165 -9.78 1.49 -3.41
C GLN A 165 -10.22 2.96 -3.39
N HIS A 166 -10.11 3.66 -4.53
CA HIS A 166 -10.57 5.03 -4.71
C HIS A 166 -12.10 5.10 -4.55
N GLU A 167 -12.84 4.34 -5.35
CA GLU A 167 -14.30 4.28 -5.28
C GLU A 167 -14.79 3.84 -3.90
N TYR A 168 -14.14 2.84 -3.30
CA TYR A 168 -14.47 2.38 -1.96
C TYR A 168 -14.26 3.46 -0.90
N THR A 169 -13.23 4.31 -1.05
CA THR A 169 -13.05 5.45 -0.15
C THR A 169 -14.23 6.42 -0.24
N HIS A 170 -14.76 6.68 -1.43
CA HIS A 170 -15.99 7.47 -1.59
C HIS A 170 -17.18 6.81 -0.87
N ILE A 171 -17.36 5.49 -0.95
CA ILE A 171 -18.43 4.76 -0.24
C ILE A 171 -18.28 4.91 1.28
N LEU A 172 -17.06 4.80 1.79
CA LEU A 172 -16.78 5.02 3.21
C LEU A 172 -17.11 6.46 3.61
N ASN A 173 -16.71 7.44 2.80
CA ASN A 173 -16.97 8.87 3.03
C ASN A 173 -18.46 9.21 3.01
N GLN A 174 -19.28 8.49 2.23
CA GLN A 174 -20.75 8.60 2.27
C GLN A 174 -21.38 8.01 3.54
N THR A 175 -20.69 7.06 4.19
CA THR A 175 -21.17 6.43 5.42
C THR A 175 -20.79 7.26 6.66
N VAL A 176 -19.56 7.77 6.68
CA VAL A 176 -19.05 8.67 7.71
C VAL A 176 -18.27 9.78 7.04
N ASP A 177 -18.69 11.02 7.24
CA ASP A 177 -18.07 12.19 6.63
C ASP A 177 -16.59 12.34 7.01
N ILE A 178 -15.78 12.80 6.05
CA ILE A 178 -14.41 13.24 6.33
C ILE A 178 -14.43 14.57 7.09
N GLN A 179 -13.34 14.86 7.81
CA GLN A 179 -13.22 16.15 8.49
C GLN A 179 -13.15 17.31 7.47
N PRO A 180 -14.01 18.34 7.60
CA PRO A 180 -14.02 19.47 6.66
C PRO A 180 -12.69 20.19 6.53
N ASP A 181 -11.84 20.14 7.56
CA ASP A 181 -10.51 20.77 7.59
C ASP A 181 -9.53 20.14 6.59
N TYR A 182 -9.78 18.92 6.11
CA TYR A 182 -8.96 18.29 5.07
C TYR A 182 -8.83 19.17 3.82
N GLN A 183 -9.93 19.80 3.40
CA GLN A 183 -9.93 20.65 2.20
C GLN A 183 -9.03 21.89 2.35
N LEU A 184 -8.77 22.32 3.59
CA LEU A 184 -7.98 23.52 3.87
C LEU A 184 -6.49 23.30 3.64
N VAL A 185 -6.02 22.04 3.71
CA VAL A 185 -4.59 21.68 3.58
C VAL A 185 -4.01 22.12 2.23
N SER A 186 -4.79 21.98 1.15
CA SER A 186 -4.38 22.36 -0.21
C SER A 186 -5.31 23.41 -0.82
N LYS A 187 -5.92 24.25 0.02
CA LYS A 187 -6.77 25.36 -0.42
C LYS A 187 -6.03 26.24 -1.44
N GLY A 188 -6.72 26.57 -2.53
CA GLY A 188 -6.16 27.35 -3.64
C GLY A 188 -5.37 26.55 -4.67
N GLY A 189 -5.08 25.26 -4.41
CA GLY A 189 -4.41 24.37 -5.37
C GLY A 189 -5.36 23.51 -6.21
N TYR A 190 -6.65 23.44 -5.84
CA TYR A 190 -7.68 22.72 -6.58
C TYR A 190 -7.92 23.34 -7.96
N ASP A 191 -8.06 22.49 -8.97
CA ASP A 191 -8.28 22.84 -10.36
C ASP A 191 -9.07 21.74 -11.07
N ALA A 192 -10.24 22.09 -11.60
CA ALA A 192 -11.10 21.18 -12.35
C ALA A 192 -10.46 20.73 -13.68
N ASN A 193 -9.55 21.53 -14.27
CA ASN A 193 -8.85 21.20 -15.52
C ASN A 193 -7.59 20.36 -15.27
N TRP A 194 -7.73 19.29 -14.49
CA TRP A 194 -6.63 18.44 -14.05
C TRP A 194 -5.86 17.76 -15.20
N THR A 195 -6.53 17.48 -16.32
CA THR A 195 -5.96 16.81 -17.50
C THR A 195 -4.86 17.62 -18.19
N GLN A 196 -4.84 18.95 -17.99
CA GLN A 196 -3.83 19.86 -18.56
C GLN A 196 -2.65 20.11 -17.61
N ARG A 197 -2.62 19.44 -16.45
CA ARG A 197 -1.61 19.64 -15.40
C ARG A 197 -0.63 18.47 -15.36
N THR A 198 0.58 18.73 -14.88
CA THR A 198 1.59 17.67 -14.74
C THR A 198 1.54 17.04 -13.34
N LEU A 199 1.98 15.78 -13.24
CA LEU A 199 2.12 15.11 -11.94
C LEU A 199 3.13 15.83 -11.03
N ALA A 200 4.20 16.39 -11.60
CA ALA A 200 5.20 17.15 -10.85
C ALA A 200 4.60 18.43 -10.24
N GLU A 201 3.79 19.16 -11.02
CA GLU A 201 3.04 20.33 -10.53
C GLU A 201 2.10 19.94 -9.39
N ALA A 202 1.29 18.89 -9.58
CA ALA A 202 0.35 18.42 -8.56
C ALA A 202 1.05 18.06 -7.24
N ARG A 203 2.15 17.30 -7.32
CA ARG A 203 2.96 16.93 -6.15
C ARG A 203 3.62 18.12 -5.49
N SER A 204 4.05 19.12 -6.27
CA SER A 204 4.61 20.37 -5.72
C SER A 204 3.60 21.19 -4.91
N LEU A 205 2.30 20.94 -5.12
CA LEU A 205 1.20 21.61 -4.41
C LEU A 205 0.61 20.77 -3.26
N GLY A 206 1.13 19.55 -3.05
CA GLY A 206 0.66 18.61 -2.02
C GLY A 206 -0.47 17.69 -2.47
N PHE A 207 -0.67 17.47 -3.77
CA PHE A 207 -1.61 16.50 -4.32
C PHE A 207 -0.87 15.26 -4.84
N ILE A 208 -1.33 14.06 -4.48
CA ILE A 208 -0.61 12.82 -4.79
C ILE A 208 -0.64 12.47 -6.29
N THR A 209 -1.71 12.86 -6.98
CA THR A 209 -1.95 12.73 -8.42
C THR A 209 -2.50 14.03 -9.00
N GLN A 210 -2.57 14.14 -10.33
CA GLN A 210 -3.23 15.28 -10.99
C GLN A 210 -4.73 15.30 -10.68
N TYR A 211 -5.38 14.13 -10.68
CA TYR A 211 -6.83 14.00 -10.46
C TYR A 211 -7.27 14.41 -9.05
N ALA A 212 -6.41 14.21 -8.03
CA ALA A 212 -6.63 14.71 -6.67
C ALA A 212 -6.89 16.23 -6.61
N ARG A 213 -6.53 17.01 -7.65
CA ARG A 213 -6.81 18.45 -7.71
C ARG A 213 -8.25 18.80 -8.03
N VAL A 214 -9.07 17.84 -8.49
CA VAL A 214 -10.43 18.14 -8.98
C VAL A 214 -11.34 18.61 -7.86
N SER A 215 -11.31 17.93 -6.72
CA SER A 215 -12.11 18.31 -5.55
C SER A 215 -11.50 17.76 -4.26
N PRO A 216 -11.89 18.28 -3.09
CA PRO A 216 -11.44 17.75 -1.81
C PRO A 216 -11.80 16.27 -1.56
N LEU A 217 -12.93 15.80 -2.11
CA LEU A 217 -13.33 14.39 -1.98
C LEU A 217 -12.46 13.49 -2.87
N GLU A 218 -12.18 13.91 -4.11
CA GLU A 218 -11.25 13.20 -4.99
C GLU A 218 -9.83 13.18 -4.42
N ASP A 219 -9.39 14.27 -3.81
CA ASP A 219 -8.10 14.37 -3.13
C ASP A 219 -7.99 13.35 -1.99
N PHE A 220 -9.03 13.23 -1.17
CA PHE A 220 -9.06 12.27 -0.08
C PHE A 220 -9.04 10.82 -0.58
N ALA A 221 -9.87 10.50 -1.58
CA ALA A 221 -9.93 9.17 -2.18
C ALA A 221 -8.62 8.78 -2.89
N GLU A 222 -8.01 9.72 -3.63
CA GLU A 222 -6.70 9.53 -4.24
C GLU A 222 -5.61 9.38 -3.17
N GLN A 223 -5.63 10.18 -2.11
CA GLN A 223 -4.66 10.08 -1.04
C GLN A 223 -4.70 8.69 -0.38
N ALA A 224 -5.88 8.21 0.01
CA ALA A 224 -6.03 6.91 0.66
C ALA A 224 -5.65 5.75 -0.28
N SER A 225 -6.19 5.73 -1.50
CA SER A 225 -5.94 4.66 -2.47
C SER A 225 -4.47 4.58 -2.91
N ASN A 226 -3.83 5.72 -3.17
CA ASN A 226 -2.42 5.76 -3.54
C ASN A 226 -1.53 5.35 -2.36
N MET A 227 -1.84 5.75 -1.13
CA MET A 227 -1.11 5.25 0.04
C MET A 227 -1.19 3.73 0.14
N LEU A 228 -2.37 3.12 0.02
CA LEU A 228 -2.53 1.66 0.09
C LEU A 228 -1.76 0.94 -1.03
N MET A 229 -1.80 1.46 -2.26
CA MET A 229 -1.23 0.79 -3.44
C MET A 229 0.27 1.02 -3.63
N MET A 230 0.78 2.19 -3.24
CA MET A 230 2.21 2.49 -3.29
C MET A 230 2.99 1.83 -2.15
N GLY A 231 2.35 1.68 -0.99
CA GLY A 231 3.02 1.27 0.24
C GLY A 231 3.86 2.40 0.85
N ARG A 232 4.23 2.23 2.12
CA ARG A 232 4.83 3.29 2.93
C ARG A 232 6.17 3.80 2.39
N VAL A 233 7.04 2.88 1.96
CA VAL A 233 8.38 3.22 1.45
C VAL A 233 8.27 4.12 0.21
N LYS A 234 7.42 3.75 -0.76
CA LYS A 234 7.27 4.53 -1.98
C LYS A 234 6.54 5.85 -1.73
N TYR A 235 5.53 5.86 -0.87
CA TYR A 235 4.83 7.09 -0.48
C TYR A 235 5.77 8.09 0.18
N ASN A 236 6.50 7.67 1.22
CA ASN A 236 7.48 8.52 1.90
C ASN A 236 8.56 9.06 0.96
N GLN A 237 8.97 8.27 -0.03
CA GLN A 237 9.92 8.70 -1.05
C GLN A 237 9.35 9.83 -1.93
N ILE A 238 8.08 9.73 -2.35
CA ILE A 238 7.40 10.80 -3.08
C ILE A 238 7.31 12.06 -2.23
N VAL A 239 6.98 11.91 -0.94
CA VAL A 239 6.94 13.04 0.00
C VAL A 239 8.33 13.67 0.12
N ALA A 240 9.37 12.91 0.38
CA ALA A 240 10.74 13.43 0.57
C ALA A 240 11.28 14.21 -0.64
N LEU A 241 10.86 13.86 -1.85
CA LEU A 241 11.24 14.56 -3.10
C LEU A 241 10.39 15.82 -3.38
N ALA A 242 9.28 16.02 -2.67
CA ALA A 242 8.44 17.19 -2.85
C ALA A 242 9.07 18.44 -2.19
N PRO A 243 8.70 19.66 -2.62
CA PRO A 243 9.08 20.90 -1.92
C PRO A 243 8.65 20.88 -0.45
N VAL A 244 9.36 21.61 0.42
CA VAL A 244 9.14 21.59 1.88
C VAL A 244 7.68 21.87 2.26
N ASP A 245 7.02 22.83 1.61
CA ASP A 245 5.60 23.13 1.83
C ASP A 245 4.69 21.91 1.49
N ALA A 246 4.93 21.28 0.33
CA ALA A 246 4.21 20.08 -0.07
C ALA A 246 4.46 18.89 0.88
N GLN A 247 5.67 18.76 1.44
CA GLN A 247 5.96 17.74 2.44
C GLN A 247 5.08 17.87 3.68
N LEU A 248 4.88 19.10 4.17
CA LEU A 248 4.01 19.37 5.32
C LEU A 248 2.56 19.03 4.99
N LYS A 249 2.08 19.41 3.79
CA LYS A 249 0.73 19.09 3.30
C LYS A 249 0.51 17.58 3.18
N PHE A 250 1.44 16.84 2.59
CA PHE A 250 1.35 15.38 2.48
C PHE A 250 1.29 14.70 3.85
N LYS A 251 2.11 15.12 4.81
CA LYS A 251 2.08 14.57 6.18
C LYS A 251 0.74 14.87 6.86
N GLN A 252 0.20 16.08 6.68
CA GLN A 252 -1.09 16.44 7.23
C GLN A 252 -2.24 15.62 6.60
N LYS A 253 -2.24 15.46 5.27
CA LYS A 253 -3.22 14.64 4.55
C LYS A 253 -3.14 13.16 4.93
N GLU A 254 -1.94 12.60 5.02
CA GLU A 254 -1.70 11.25 5.54
C GLU A 254 -2.31 11.10 6.94
N GLN A 255 -2.08 12.05 7.84
CA GLN A 255 -2.64 11.99 9.19
C GLN A 255 -4.17 12.06 9.20
N PHE A 256 -4.78 12.87 8.33
CA PHE A 256 -6.24 12.88 8.16
C PHE A 256 -6.78 11.53 7.70
N VAL A 257 -6.14 10.88 6.72
CA VAL A 257 -6.54 9.53 6.28
C VAL A 257 -6.40 8.53 7.42
N VAL A 258 -5.24 8.49 8.09
CA VAL A 258 -4.99 7.56 9.20
C VAL A 258 -6.00 7.75 10.32
N ASN A 259 -6.26 9.01 10.72
CA ASN A 259 -7.22 9.33 11.77
C ASN A 259 -8.65 8.98 11.37
N TYR A 260 -9.04 9.25 10.12
CA TYR A 260 -10.37 8.93 9.62
C TYR A 260 -10.66 7.42 9.70
N TYR A 261 -9.79 6.59 9.11
CA TYR A 261 -9.96 5.13 9.16
C TYR A 261 -9.99 4.60 10.60
N LYS A 262 -9.18 5.18 11.49
CA LYS A 262 -9.17 4.79 12.90
C LYS A 262 -10.42 5.23 13.65
N ALA A 263 -10.86 6.46 13.49
CA ALA A 263 -11.98 7.03 14.24
C ALA A 263 -13.34 6.54 13.73
N ALA A 264 -13.51 6.47 12.40
CA ALA A 264 -14.76 6.07 11.77
C ALA A 264 -14.98 4.55 11.81
N PHE A 265 -13.90 3.77 11.65
CA PHE A 265 -14.01 2.32 11.40
C PHE A 265 -13.11 1.46 12.29
N ASN A 266 -12.39 2.05 13.24
CA ASN A 266 -11.42 1.36 14.10
C ASN A 266 -10.29 0.64 13.32
N ILE A 267 -10.05 1.00 12.05
CA ILE A 267 -9.03 0.40 11.21
C ILE A 267 -7.68 1.06 11.46
N ASN A 268 -6.65 0.26 11.73
CA ASN A 268 -5.28 0.72 11.66
C ASN A 268 -4.85 0.82 10.19
N PHE A 269 -4.79 2.02 9.64
CA PHE A 269 -4.51 2.24 8.23
C PHE A 269 -3.14 1.71 7.79
N TYR A 270 -2.10 1.81 8.64
CA TYR A 270 -0.79 1.26 8.30
C TYR A 270 -0.78 -0.27 8.29
N GLN A 271 -1.56 -0.90 9.17
CA GLN A 271 -1.75 -2.36 9.12
C GLN A 271 -2.48 -2.75 7.84
N LEU A 272 -3.55 -2.05 7.47
CA LEU A 272 -4.26 -2.27 6.20
C LEU A 272 -3.31 -2.13 5.00
N GLN A 273 -2.51 -1.06 4.97
CA GLN A 273 -1.49 -0.85 3.94
C GLN A 273 -0.50 -2.02 3.88
N THR A 274 0.02 -2.46 5.02
CA THR A 274 0.90 -3.64 5.11
C THR A 274 0.24 -4.89 4.54
N GLU A 275 -1.04 -5.15 4.85
CA GLU A 275 -1.75 -6.32 4.34
C GLU A 275 -1.99 -6.23 2.82
N VAL A 276 -2.32 -5.06 2.29
CA VAL A 276 -2.40 -4.84 0.82
C VAL A 276 -1.06 -5.16 0.17
N GLN A 277 0.04 -4.62 0.72
CA GLN A 277 1.38 -4.86 0.19
C GLN A 277 1.78 -6.35 0.27
N LYS A 278 1.46 -7.04 1.37
CA LYS A 278 1.71 -8.49 1.50
C LYS A 278 1.03 -9.30 0.40
N GLN A 279 -0.23 -8.98 0.06
CA GLN A 279 -0.94 -9.68 -1.01
C GLN A 279 -0.34 -9.34 -2.39
N LEU A 280 0.05 -8.09 -2.61
CA LEU A 280 0.74 -7.67 -3.83
C LEU A 280 2.07 -8.39 -4.02
N TYR A 281 2.83 -8.59 -2.94
CA TYR A 281 4.13 -9.26 -2.97
C TYR A 281 4.04 -10.77 -3.26
N LYS A 282 2.88 -11.39 -3.07
CA LYS A 282 2.65 -12.78 -3.52
C LYS A 282 2.62 -12.90 -5.04
N ILE A 283 2.19 -11.84 -5.73
CA ILE A 283 2.15 -11.78 -7.20
C ILE A 283 3.45 -11.19 -7.74
N PHE A 284 3.96 -10.12 -7.10
CA PHE A 284 5.16 -9.40 -7.50
C PHE A 284 6.12 -9.25 -6.31
N PRO A 285 6.97 -10.27 -6.04
CA PRO A 285 7.92 -10.22 -4.94
C PRO A 285 8.88 -9.02 -5.06
N PRO A 286 8.94 -8.13 -4.06
CA PRO A 286 9.74 -6.93 -4.14
C PRO A 286 11.22 -7.29 -4.07
N GLN A 287 12.04 -6.60 -4.85
CA GLN A 287 13.48 -6.84 -4.93
C GLN A 287 14.21 -5.70 -4.23
N LEU A 288 14.97 -6.00 -3.16
CA LEU A 288 15.66 -4.97 -2.36
C LEU A 288 16.53 -4.05 -3.23
N TYR A 289 17.28 -4.61 -4.17
CA TYR A 289 18.15 -3.87 -5.07
C TYR A 289 17.44 -2.85 -5.99
N GLN A 290 16.12 -2.98 -6.17
CA GLN A 290 15.30 -2.00 -6.91
C GLN A 290 14.74 -0.89 -6.01
N MET A 291 14.97 -0.99 -4.70
CA MET A 291 14.43 -0.10 -3.68
C MET A 291 15.51 0.69 -2.94
N ILE A 292 16.79 0.52 -3.27
CA ILE A 292 17.90 1.25 -2.64
C ILE A 292 18.22 2.52 -3.43
N GLY A 293 18.15 3.67 -2.75
CA GLY A 293 18.48 4.99 -3.28
C GLY A 293 17.36 6.03 -3.07
N PRO A 294 17.69 7.32 -3.13
CA PRO A 294 16.76 8.42 -2.85
C PRO A 294 15.59 8.49 -3.83
N ASP A 295 15.78 8.04 -5.07
CA ASP A 295 14.76 8.09 -6.12
C ASP A 295 13.83 6.86 -6.14
N VAL A 296 14.06 5.88 -5.28
CA VAL A 296 13.34 4.59 -5.31
C VAL A 296 12.78 4.15 -3.96
N GLY A 297 13.42 4.47 -2.84
CA GLY A 297 12.94 4.00 -1.54
C GLY A 297 13.90 4.28 -0.40
N TYR A 298 14.65 3.26 0.01
CA TYR A 298 15.53 3.26 1.17
C TYR A 298 16.82 4.04 0.91
N THR A 299 17.11 5.00 1.77
CA THR A 299 18.27 5.89 1.69
C THR A 299 19.36 5.51 2.68
N LYS A 300 19.09 4.59 3.60
CA LYS A 300 20.08 4.12 4.56
C LYS A 300 19.90 2.66 4.97
N LEU A 301 21.00 2.05 5.39
CA LEU A 301 21.06 0.78 6.12
C LEU A 301 21.79 1.04 7.44
N TYR A 302 21.10 0.83 8.56
CA TYR A 302 21.68 0.92 9.90
C TYR A 302 21.99 -0.48 10.43
N ALA A 303 23.18 -0.68 10.98
CA ALA A 303 23.57 -1.94 11.60
C ALA A 303 24.35 -1.69 12.88
N ASN A 304 24.13 -2.52 13.89
CA ASN A 304 25.00 -2.63 15.06
C ASN A 304 25.53 -4.08 15.10
N PRO A 305 26.61 -4.40 14.36
CA PRO A 305 27.07 -5.77 14.22
C PRO A 305 27.40 -6.48 15.54
N ALA A 306 27.71 -5.73 16.60
CA ALA A 306 27.98 -6.29 17.92
C ALA A 306 26.73 -6.84 18.63
N THR A 307 25.56 -6.26 18.35
CA THR A 307 24.27 -6.63 19.00
C THR A 307 23.26 -7.25 18.05
N ASP A 308 23.48 -7.11 16.74
CA ASP A 308 22.65 -7.64 15.67
C ASP A 308 22.66 -9.19 15.68
N PRO A 309 21.49 -9.84 15.83
CA PRO A 309 21.41 -11.29 15.89
C PRO A 309 21.73 -11.92 14.53
N LYS A 310 22.52 -13.00 14.52
CA LYS A 310 22.86 -13.73 13.29
C LYS A 310 23.59 -12.88 12.24
N GLN A 311 24.48 -11.97 12.68
CA GLN A 311 25.49 -11.43 11.78
C GLN A 311 26.39 -12.55 11.25
N SER A 312 26.86 -12.46 10.00
CA SER A 312 27.71 -13.52 9.45
C SER A 312 29.04 -13.62 10.23
N PRO A 313 29.61 -14.83 10.41
CA PRO A 313 30.84 -14.99 11.17
C PRO A 313 32.03 -14.19 10.60
N GLU A 314 32.18 -14.15 9.28
CA GLU A 314 33.26 -13.40 8.61
C GLU A 314 33.13 -11.90 8.91
N PHE A 315 31.96 -11.30 8.68
CA PHE A 315 31.77 -9.86 8.90
C PHE A 315 31.81 -9.47 10.38
N LEU A 316 31.25 -10.32 11.27
CA LEU A 316 31.31 -10.10 12.71
C LEU A 316 32.74 -10.13 13.24
N GLN A 317 33.61 -10.99 12.70
CA GLN A 317 35.02 -11.01 13.09
C GLN A 317 35.74 -9.73 12.65
N LEU A 318 35.52 -9.27 11.42
CA LEU A 318 36.07 -8.00 10.95
C LEU A 318 35.64 -6.80 11.81
N TRP A 319 34.39 -6.81 12.28
CA TRP A 319 33.90 -5.81 13.24
C TRP A 319 34.62 -5.88 14.58
N LYS A 320 34.79 -7.09 15.14
CA LYS A 320 35.52 -7.29 16.39
C LYS A 320 36.99 -6.88 16.28
N ASP A 321 37.62 -7.17 15.15
CA ASP A 321 39.02 -6.80 14.90
C ASP A 321 39.17 -5.28 14.83
N ALA A 322 38.23 -4.56 14.20
CA ALA A 322 38.18 -3.10 14.21
C ALA A 322 38.01 -2.55 15.63
N VAL A 323 37.12 -3.14 16.44
CA VAL A 323 36.93 -2.78 17.85
C VAL A 323 38.21 -3.02 18.66
N LEU A 324 38.90 -4.13 18.44
CA LEU A 324 40.12 -4.53 19.15
C LEU A 324 41.40 -3.82 18.65
N ALA A 325 41.29 -3.01 17.60
CA ALA A 325 42.40 -2.18 17.11
C ALA A 325 42.77 -1.09 18.13
N GLU A 326 43.57 -0.09 17.73
CA GLU A 326 44.03 0.96 18.65
C GLU A 326 42.87 1.74 19.29
N LEU A 327 41.67 1.68 18.70
CA LEU A 327 40.42 2.23 19.25
C LEU A 327 40.18 1.85 20.72
N ASN A 328 40.06 0.56 21.05
CA ASN A 328 39.78 0.13 22.43
C ASN A 328 40.94 0.47 23.38
N ASN A 329 42.18 0.37 22.92
CA ASN A 329 43.36 0.74 23.72
C ASN A 329 43.37 2.23 24.08
N ASN A 330 42.80 3.07 23.19
CA ASN A 330 42.61 4.51 23.40
C ASN A 330 41.27 4.84 24.08
N GLY A 331 40.47 3.85 24.47
CA GLY A 331 39.20 4.01 25.19
C GLY A 331 37.99 4.33 24.33
N PHE A 332 38.07 4.12 23.01
CA PHE A 332 36.94 4.23 22.10
C PHE A 332 36.14 2.93 22.02
N ALA A 333 34.81 3.05 21.96
CA ALA A 333 33.92 1.96 21.59
C ALA A 333 33.26 2.24 20.23
N ILE A 334 33.12 1.20 19.40
CA ILE A 334 32.35 1.28 18.15
C ILE A 334 30.93 0.82 18.44
N GLU A 335 29.98 1.74 18.29
CA GLU A 335 28.57 1.50 18.62
C GLU A 335 27.83 0.88 17.43
N ASP A 336 27.89 1.54 16.27
CA ASP A 336 27.11 1.18 15.09
C ASP A 336 27.74 1.69 13.80
N MET A 337 27.21 1.21 12.68
CA MET A 337 27.49 1.74 11.35
C MET A 337 26.19 2.06 10.62
N THR A 338 26.21 3.15 9.86
CA THR A 338 25.13 3.51 8.94
C THR A 338 25.68 3.73 7.54
N MET A 339 25.14 2.99 6.58
CA MET A 339 25.39 3.21 5.16
C MET A 339 24.32 4.15 4.63
N PHE A 340 24.70 5.31 4.10
CA PHE A 340 23.81 6.26 3.45
C PHE A 340 23.95 6.16 1.95
N PHE A 341 22.88 5.74 1.27
CA PHE A 341 22.79 5.69 -0.19
C PHE A 341 22.43 7.10 -0.70
N LYS A 342 23.45 7.95 -0.90
CA LYS A 342 23.29 9.37 -1.27
C LYS A 342 22.82 9.55 -2.71
N SER A 343 23.19 8.63 -3.61
CA SER A 343 22.70 8.56 -4.99
C SER A 343 22.77 7.12 -5.49
N ARG A 344 22.48 6.89 -6.77
CA ARG A 344 22.69 5.58 -7.41
C ARG A 344 24.16 5.15 -7.50
N THR A 345 25.09 6.09 -7.35
CA THR A 345 26.53 5.87 -7.53
C THR A 345 27.37 6.23 -6.32
N LEU A 346 26.77 6.85 -5.30
CA LEU A 346 27.49 7.32 -4.11
C LEU A 346 26.83 6.76 -2.85
N MET A 347 27.67 6.15 -2.02
CA MET A 347 27.32 5.71 -0.68
C MET A 347 28.34 6.24 0.32
N THR A 348 27.87 6.75 1.46
CA THR A 348 28.72 7.14 2.59
C THR A 348 28.53 6.14 3.72
N ILE A 349 29.59 5.56 4.27
CA ILE A 349 29.53 4.82 5.53
C ILE A 349 29.90 5.79 6.65
N ARG A 350 29.05 5.85 7.67
CA ARG A 350 29.31 6.53 8.94
C ARG A 350 29.47 5.48 10.01
N TYR A 351 30.54 5.56 10.79
CA TYR A 351 30.67 4.80 12.03
C TYR A 351 30.37 5.70 13.21
N ARG A 352 29.70 5.18 14.23
CA ARG A 352 29.50 5.90 15.49
C ARG A 352 30.49 5.38 16.52
N LEU A 353 31.39 6.26 16.94
CA LEU A 353 32.42 5.98 17.95
C LEU A 353 32.12 6.78 19.21
N THR A 354 32.29 6.18 20.38
CA THR A 354 32.15 6.87 21.67
C THR A 354 33.43 6.76 22.47
N ILE A 355 33.83 7.85 23.13
CA ILE A 355 34.86 7.84 24.16
C ILE A 355 34.34 8.64 25.34
N ARG A 356 34.10 7.94 26.46
CA ARG A 356 33.42 8.51 27.63
C ARG A 356 32.05 9.11 27.24
N THR A 357 31.94 10.43 27.18
CA THR A 357 30.70 11.16 26.83
C THR A 357 30.77 11.84 25.46
N VAL A 358 31.87 11.71 24.72
CA VAL A 358 32.07 12.34 23.42
C VAL A 358 31.78 11.35 22.30
N VAL A 359 31.06 11.81 21.27
CA VAL A 359 30.72 11.02 20.08
C VAL A 359 31.53 11.54 18.88
N TYR A 360 32.10 10.62 18.11
CA TYR A 360 32.70 10.89 16.82
C TYR A 360 31.95 10.10 15.74
N GLU A 361 31.74 10.74 14.59
CA GLU A 361 31.02 10.17 13.46
C GLU A 361 31.90 10.17 12.20
N PRO A 362 33.02 9.43 12.16
CA PRO A 362 33.86 9.39 10.97
C PRO A 362 33.10 8.83 9.76
N GLU A 363 33.27 9.50 8.63
CA GLU A 363 32.58 9.18 7.37
C GLU A 363 33.56 8.85 6.24
N ILE A 364 33.16 7.91 5.39
CA ILE A 364 33.90 7.52 4.20
C ILE A 364 32.97 7.28 3.02
N ASP A 365 33.31 7.85 1.87
CA ASP A 365 32.58 7.71 0.62
C ASP A 365 33.09 6.53 -0.20
N PHE A 366 32.15 5.79 -0.76
CA PHE A 366 32.31 4.71 -1.72
C PHE A 366 31.52 5.01 -2.99
N ASP A 367 32.13 4.76 -4.14
CA ASP A 367 31.40 4.51 -5.37
C ASP A 367 30.66 3.17 -5.24
N ILE A 368 29.34 3.18 -5.44
CA ILE A 368 28.48 1.99 -5.40
C ILE A 368 27.92 1.73 -6.80
N ASP A 369 27.90 0.47 -7.23
CA ASP A 369 27.20 0.05 -8.44
C ASP A 369 26.29 -1.12 -8.10
N ILE A 370 24.97 -0.94 -8.25
CA ILE A 370 23.96 -1.98 -8.02
C ILE A 370 23.36 -2.34 -9.36
N ASN A 371 23.60 -3.58 -9.82
CA ASN A 371 23.00 -4.07 -11.05
C ASN A 371 21.45 -4.14 -10.90
N PRO A 372 20.67 -3.43 -11.73
CA PRO A 372 19.22 -3.32 -11.55
C PRO A 372 18.43 -4.61 -11.87
N ASN A 373 19.09 -5.61 -12.47
CA ASN A 373 18.46 -6.87 -12.87
C ASN A 373 18.88 -8.04 -11.97
N THR A 374 20.12 -8.04 -11.49
CA THR A 374 20.68 -9.16 -10.70
C THR A 374 20.84 -8.82 -9.22
N GLY A 375 20.82 -7.53 -8.85
CA GLY A 375 21.15 -7.06 -7.52
C GLY A 375 22.62 -7.20 -7.12
N ILE A 376 23.48 -7.63 -8.06
CA ILE A 376 24.91 -7.69 -7.80
C ILE A 376 25.43 -6.27 -7.59
N THR A 377 26.02 -6.05 -6.43
CA THR A 377 26.52 -4.79 -5.91
C THR A 377 28.03 -4.86 -5.75
N THR A 378 28.71 -3.80 -6.16
CA THR A 378 30.13 -3.58 -5.87
C THR A 378 30.33 -2.26 -5.15
N PHE A 379 31.34 -2.22 -4.30
CA PHE A 379 31.76 -1.02 -3.57
C PHE A 379 33.20 -0.72 -3.94
N LYS A 380 33.53 0.55 -4.16
CA LYS A 380 34.90 1.00 -4.37
C LYS A 380 35.11 2.26 -3.57
N GLU A 381 36.13 2.31 -2.71
CA GLU A 381 36.39 3.52 -1.95
C GLU A 381 36.66 4.67 -2.92
N LYS A 382 36.00 5.81 -2.67
CA LYS A 382 36.11 6.96 -3.55
C LYS A 382 37.50 7.59 -3.38
N ALA A 383 38.18 7.83 -4.49
CA ALA A 383 39.54 8.37 -4.47
C ALA A 383 39.63 9.76 -3.83
N ILE A 384 38.57 10.57 -3.98
CA ILE A 384 38.45 11.91 -3.39
C ILE A 384 37.28 11.90 -2.43
N GLN A 385 37.59 12.07 -1.14
CA GLN A 385 36.63 12.19 -0.05
C GLN A 385 36.15 13.64 0.09
N GLN A 386 34.99 13.86 0.70
CA GLN A 386 34.52 15.21 0.98
C GLN A 386 35.45 15.92 1.97
N ALA A 387 35.56 17.24 1.83
CA ALA A 387 36.40 18.08 2.68
C ALA A 387 35.58 18.66 3.83
N ASP A 388 35.11 17.79 4.74
CA ASP A 388 34.39 18.17 5.95
C ASP A 388 34.97 17.51 7.21
N THR A 389 34.44 17.88 8.37
CA THR A 389 34.91 17.42 9.67
C THR A 389 34.81 15.90 9.85
N ASN A 390 33.73 15.27 9.37
CA ASN A 390 33.49 13.85 9.57
C ASN A 390 34.41 12.99 8.70
N HIS A 391 34.63 13.39 7.45
CA HIS A 391 35.62 12.75 6.58
C HIS A 391 37.04 13.03 7.07
N GLY A 392 37.28 14.17 7.70
CA GLY A 392 38.52 14.47 8.43
C GLY A 392 38.77 13.49 9.58
N PHE A 393 37.75 13.20 10.40
CA PHE A 393 37.85 12.21 11.47
C PHE A 393 38.21 10.82 10.94
N MET A 394 37.63 10.40 9.81
CA MET A 394 37.93 9.11 9.21
C MET A 394 39.43 8.93 8.90
N GLN A 395 40.16 9.99 8.56
CA GLN A 395 41.60 9.87 8.28
C GLN A 395 42.40 9.31 9.47
N TYR A 396 41.95 9.60 10.69
CA TYR A 396 42.58 9.09 11.92
C TYR A 396 42.22 7.63 12.22
N PHE A 397 41.01 7.20 11.85
CA PHE A 397 40.49 5.87 12.17
C PHE A 397 40.59 4.88 11.00
N LYS A 398 41.07 5.31 9.84
CA LYS A 398 41.02 4.52 8.60
C LYS A 398 41.73 3.18 8.72
N SER A 399 42.83 3.12 9.48
CA SER A 399 43.58 1.89 9.73
C SER A 399 42.79 0.87 10.54
N ASP A 400 41.94 1.32 11.46
CA ASP A 400 41.13 0.43 12.31
C ASP A 400 40.03 -0.29 11.49
N PHE A 401 39.49 0.39 10.47
CA PHE A 401 38.43 -0.15 9.60
C PHE A 401 38.95 -0.87 8.35
N VAL A 402 40.26 -1.08 8.21
CA VAL A 402 40.88 -1.64 6.99
C VAL A 402 40.29 -2.99 6.58
N GLY A 403 39.97 -3.86 7.54
CA GLY A 403 39.37 -5.17 7.29
C GLY A 403 37.97 -5.07 6.68
N ILE A 404 37.12 -4.19 7.25
CA ILE A 404 35.77 -3.94 6.73
C ILE A 404 35.83 -3.30 5.34
N HIS A 405 36.69 -2.28 5.16
CA HIS A 405 36.85 -1.61 3.87
C HIS A 405 37.38 -2.56 2.79
N ALA A 406 38.34 -3.43 3.12
CA ALA A 406 38.86 -4.44 2.20
C ALA A 406 37.78 -5.49 1.86
N TYR A 407 36.98 -5.92 2.83
CA TYR A 407 35.88 -6.84 2.62
C TYR A 407 34.85 -6.28 1.64
N LEU A 408 34.48 -5.00 1.75
CA LEU A 408 33.57 -4.36 0.82
C LEU A 408 34.16 -4.22 -0.59
N GLN A 409 35.43 -3.83 -0.71
CA GLN A 409 36.06 -3.51 -2.00
C GLN A 409 36.51 -4.73 -2.81
N ASN A 410 36.95 -5.78 -2.13
CA ASN A 410 37.53 -6.96 -2.79
C ASN A 410 36.47 -7.99 -3.19
N ASN A 411 35.21 -7.76 -2.83
CA ASN A 411 34.12 -8.70 -3.04
C ASN A 411 32.97 -8.08 -3.82
N ARG A 412 32.16 -8.97 -4.40
CA ARG A 412 30.88 -8.64 -5.01
C ARG A 412 29.78 -9.16 -4.09
N PHE A 413 28.70 -8.40 -3.96
CA PHE A 413 27.59 -8.76 -3.08
C PHE A 413 26.29 -8.88 -3.86
N LYS A 414 25.33 -9.67 -3.42
CA LYS A 414 23.95 -9.62 -3.89
C LYS A 414 23.12 -8.91 -2.83
N ALA A 415 22.54 -7.77 -3.17
CA ALA A 415 21.60 -7.06 -2.30
C ALA A 415 20.25 -7.79 -2.31
N ASP A 416 19.82 -8.30 -1.16
CA ASP A 416 18.58 -9.09 -1.03
C ASP A 416 18.01 -9.00 0.39
N TRP A 417 16.78 -9.47 0.58
CA TRP A 417 16.16 -9.52 1.90
C TRP A 417 16.80 -10.61 2.77
N ILE A 418 16.85 -10.40 4.10
CA ILE A 418 17.34 -11.39 5.06
C ILE A 418 16.22 -12.23 5.72
N ASN A 419 14.99 -12.08 5.24
CA ASN A 419 13.80 -12.70 5.83
C ASN A 419 13.82 -14.24 5.90
N GLN A 420 14.71 -14.90 5.14
CA GLN A 420 14.92 -16.35 5.23
C GLN A 420 15.79 -16.76 6.43
N ILE A 421 16.67 -15.88 6.92
CA ILE A 421 17.54 -16.12 8.09
C ILE A 421 16.93 -15.48 9.35
N ILE A 422 16.41 -14.26 9.22
CA ILE A 422 15.75 -13.49 10.28
C ILE A 422 14.33 -13.18 9.81
N PRO A 423 13.32 -13.96 10.22
CA PRO A 423 11.94 -13.74 9.79
C PRO A 423 11.46 -12.31 10.09
N GLY A 424 10.80 -11.70 9.10
CA GLY A 424 10.30 -10.33 9.19
C GLY A 424 9.63 -9.87 7.90
N GLU A 425 8.97 -8.72 7.97
CA GLU A 425 8.36 -8.09 6.80
C GLU A 425 9.43 -7.55 5.84
N ILE A 426 9.18 -7.65 4.54
CA ILE A 426 10.03 -7.11 3.48
C ILE A 426 9.37 -5.92 2.81
N ALA A 427 10.17 -5.03 2.22
CA ALA A 427 9.70 -3.84 1.50
C ALA A 427 8.76 -2.92 2.32
N ASN A 428 8.91 -2.91 3.65
CA ASN A 428 8.26 -1.99 4.57
C ASN A 428 9.29 -1.13 5.31
N VAL A 429 8.85 -0.07 5.99
CA VAL A 429 9.73 0.69 6.88
C VAL A 429 10.16 -0.21 8.03
N GLY A 430 11.47 -0.33 8.25
CA GLY A 430 12.03 -1.22 9.27
C GLY A 430 12.26 -2.66 8.81
N SER A 431 12.13 -2.95 7.51
CA SER A 431 12.58 -4.22 6.93
C SER A 431 14.11 -4.37 7.03
N LEU A 432 14.58 -5.60 7.18
CA LEU A 432 16.01 -5.91 7.19
C LEU A 432 16.49 -6.27 5.77
N GLY A 433 17.55 -5.60 5.32
CA GLY A 433 18.21 -5.85 4.04
C GLY A 433 19.64 -6.34 4.25
N ALA A 434 20.13 -7.18 3.34
CA ALA A 434 21.45 -7.77 3.42
C ALA A 434 22.20 -7.69 2.08
N PHE A 435 23.52 -7.72 2.18
CA PHE A 435 24.45 -7.83 1.07
C PHE A 435 25.23 -9.13 1.24
N TYR A 436 24.83 -10.14 0.48
CA TYR A 436 25.42 -11.49 0.52
C TYR A 436 26.62 -11.58 -0.41
N LYS A 437 27.77 -12.00 0.07
CA LYS A 437 28.96 -12.19 -0.77
C LYS A 437 28.65 -13.22 -1.86
N VAL A 438 28.89 -12.86 -3.13
CA VAL A 438 28.52 -13.70 -4.28
C VAL A 438 29.30 -15.01 -4.30
N SER A 439 30.55 -15.01 -3.84
CA SER A 439 31.39 -16.21 -3.78
C SER A 439 31.04 -17.14 -2.62
N ASP A 440 30.38 -16.63 -1.57
CA ASP A 440 29.99 -17.38 -0.38
C ASP A 440 28.80 -16.70 0.30
N PRO A 441 27.55 -17.13 0.01
CA PRO A 441 26.35 -16.52 0.58
C PRO A 441 26.22 -16.67 2.10
N SER A 442 27.04 -17.50 2.77
CA SER A 442 27.08 -17.56 4.24
C SER A 442 27.80 -16.36 4.86
N SER A 443 28.55 -15.62 4.04
CA SER A 443 29.21 -14.36 4.37
C SER A 443 28.39 -13.18 3.88
N TYR A 444 27.94 -12.34 4.81
CA TYR A 444 27.07 -11.21 4.53
C TYR A 444 27.18 -10.13 5.61
N PHE A 445 26.74 -8.93 5.28
CA PHE A 445 26.36 -7.94 6.26
C PHE A 445 24.92 -7.53 6.00
N TYR A 446 24.23 -7.11 7.05
CA TYR A 446 22.83 -6.74 6.98
C TYR A 446 22.54 -5.61 7.96
N GLY A 447 21.39 -4.98 7.79
CA GLY A 447 20.89 -3.99 8.72
C GLY A 447 19.46 -3.58 8.44
N LEU A 448 18.98 -2.64 9.26
CA LEU A 448 17.68 -2.01 9.15
C LEU A 448 17.66 -1.04 7.98
N MET A 449 16.79 -1.31 7.00
CA MET A 449 16.57 -0.42 5.87
C MET A 449 15.67 0.75 6.29
N GLY A 450 16.17 1.97 6.07
CA GLY A 450 15.49 3.21 6.45
C GLY A 450 15.46 4.24 5.32
N GLN A 451 14.72 5.32 5.57
CA GLN A 451 14.60 6.50 4.71
C GLN A 451 15.15 7.75 5.39
#